data_AF-A0A7J9B4T2-F1
#
_entry.id   AF-A0A7J9B4T2-F1
#
_cell.length_a   1.000
_cell.length_b   1.000
_cell.length_c   1.000
_cell.angle_alpha   90.00
_cell.angle_beta   90.00
_cell.angle_gamma   90.00
#
_symmetry.space_group_name_H-M   'P 1'
#
loop_
_entity.id
_entity.type
_entity.pdbx_description
1 polymer ?
#
loop_
_entity_poly.entity_id
_entity_poly.type
_entity_poly.pdbx_seq_one_letter_code
_entity_poly.pdbx_strand_id
1 'polypeptide(L)'
;MGVGHSSLSSCSVDSLFITAFTAQPKTSSFSNSNRQKPLFPTKKHSPFAVLKIGTLNCARVAGEMEIGKGIAAAGKPIVDLHGIDDGLIQKIVYDALVWSSLHGLVVGDRNDQRSGKLPGVGMVHAPIALLPTSFPESHWKQACELAPIFNELIDRVSLDGKFLQDSLARTKKVDAFTSRLLDIHSKILEMNKKEFLKQEIRLGLHRSDYMLDEKTKLLLQIEFNTISSSFAGLGCLVTDLHRTLLNDYGEDLGLDSKRIPGNTATGQFAEALAKAWTEYNNPRAVAMIVVQTEERNMYDQHWLCTVLKERYPL
;
A
#
# COMPACT_ATOMS: atom_id res chain seq x y z
N MET A 1 19.98 -49.57 18.70
CA MET A 1 20.95 -50.69 18.81
C MET A 1 20.20 -51.98 18.52
N GLY A 2 20.60 -52.70 17.46
CA GLY A 2 20.24 -54.08 17.10
C GLY A 2 18.79 -54.34 16.68
N VAL A 3 18.45 -55.20 15.71
CA VAL A 3 19.20 -56.04 14.75
C VAL A 3 18.18 -56.45 13.66
N GLY A 4 18.60 -56.75 12.42
CA GLY A 4 17.96 -57.83 11.65
C GLY A 4 17.61 -57.54 10.19
N HIS A 5 18.53 -57.94 9.32
CA HIS A 5 18.47 -58.08 7.86
C HIS A 5 17.21 -58.69 7.24
N SER A 6 16.87 -58.24 6.02
CA SER A 6 16.83 -59.11 4.83
C SER A 6 16.80 -58.27 3.54
N SER A 7 17.58 -58.74 2.56
CA SER A 7 17.85 -58.15 1.25
C SER A 7 17.38 -59.11 0.15
N LEU A 8 17.36 -58.59 -1.09
CA LEU A 8 17.20 -59.24 -2.42
C LEU A 8 15.77 -59.20 -2.96
N SER A 9 15.48 -58.94 -4.24
CA SER A 9 16.27 -58.66 -5.44
C SER A 9 15.31 -58.44 -6.63
N SER A 10 15.74 -57.66 -7.65
CA SER A 10 15.39 -57.72 -9.09
C SER A 10 13.99 -57.27 -9.51
N CYS A 11 13.72 -56.66 -10.67
CA CYS A 11 14.46 -56.47 -11.93
C CYS A 11 13.80 -55.31 -12.75
N SER A 12 14.52 -54.85 -13.78
CA SER A 12 14.09 -53.96 -14.90
C SER A 12 12.79 -54.48 -15.57
N VAL A 13 11.93 -53.74 -16.28
CA VAL A 13 12.06 -52.77 -17.39
C VAL A 13 10.70 -52.04 -17.52
N ASP A 14 10.68 -50.82 -18.08
CA ASP A 14 9.78 -50.41 -19.19
C ASP A 14 9.31 -48.95 -19.16
N SER A 15 9.53 -48.35 -20.32
CA SER A 15 9.09 -47.03 -20.77
C SER A 15 7.57 -47.02 -20.97
N LEU A 16 6.85 -46.06 -20.41
CA LEU A 16 5.55 -45.67 -20.95
C LEU A 16 5.26 -44.18 -20.72
N PHE A 17 5.24 -43.51 -21.87
CA PHE A 17 4.70 -42.20 -22.20
C PHE A 17 3.54 -41.72 -21.31
N ILE A 18 3.65 -40.50 -20.79
CA ILE A 18 2.49 -39.64 -20.49
C ILE A 18 2.57 -38.40 -21.38
N THR A 19 1.49 -38.26 -22.15
CA THR A 19 1.23 -37.39 -23.27
C THR A 19 1.30 -35.90 -22.91
N ALA A 20 2.19 -35.16 -23.57
CA ALA A 20 2.14 -33.70 -23.63
C ALA A 20 0.99 -33.28 -24.58
N PHE A 21 -0.08 -32.71 -24.04
CA PHE A 21 -1.07 -32.03 -24.86
C PHE A 21 -0.49 -30.68 -25.32
N THR A 22 0.05 -30.68 -26.53
CA THR A 22 0.31 -29.46 -27.29
C THR A 22 -0.98 -29.07 -28.00
N ALA A 23 -1.68 -28.07 -27.47
CA ALA A 23 -2.79 -27.45 -28.19
C ALA A 23 -2.21 -26.58 -29.31
N GLN A 24 -2.20 -27.08 -30.54
CA GLN A 24 -1.98 -26.22 -31.71
C GLN A 24 -3.20 -25.31 -31.92
N PRO A 25 -3.00 -24.02 -32.21
CA PRO A 25 -4.11 -23.12 -32.49
C PRO A 25 -4.73 -23.48 -33.84
N LYS A 26 -6.00 -23.89 -33.81
CA LYS A 26 -6.82 -24.00 -35.01
C LYS A 26 -7.02 -22.61 -35.59
N THR A 27 -6.53 -22.41 -36.80
CA THR A 27 -6.92 -21.33 -37.69
C THR A 27 -8.40 -21.54 -38.07
N SER A 28 -9.27 -20.70 -37.53
CA SER A 28 -10.59 -20.46 -38.12
C SER A 28 -10.69 -18.99 -38.49
N SER A 29 -10.71 -18.75 -39.80
CA SER A 29 -11.12 -17.50 -40.40
C SER A 29 -12.58 -17.24 -40.04
N PHE A 30 -12.84 -16.22 -39.22
CA PHE A 30 -14.15 -15.59 -39.16
C PHE A 30 -14.00 -14.10 -39.44
N SER A 31 -14.76 -13.70 -40.45
CA SER A 31 -14.85 -12.40 -41.07
C SER A 31 -15.27 -11.30 -40.10
N ASN A 32 -14.60 -10.16 -40.25
CA ASN A 32 -14.95 -8.86 -39.70
C ASN A 32 -16.41 -8.47 -40.03
N SER A 33 -17.20 -8.16 -39.02
CA SER A 33 -18.20 -7.09 -39.08
C SER A 33 -18.60 -6.65 -37.67
N ASN A 34 -18.56 -5.34 -37.42
CA ASN A 34 -19.03 -4.61 -36.24
C ASN A 34 -18.10 -4.55 -35.00
N ARG A 35 -16.97 -3.85 -35.14
CA ARG A 35 -16.45 -3.04 -34.02
C ARG A 35 -17.17 -1.70 -34.00
N GLN A 36 -18.13 -1.54 -33.09
CA GLN A 36 -18.53 -0.20 -32.65
C GLN A 36 -17.37 0.40 -31.85
N LYS A 37 -16.79 1.49 -32.36
CA LYS A 37 -15.83 2.33 -31.64
C LYS A 37 -16.55 3.01 -30.47
N PRO A 38 -15.97 3.07 -29.26
CA PRO A 38 -16.39 4.08 -28.30
C PRO A 38 -16.00 5.46 -28.88
N LEU A 39 -17.03 6.27 -29.14
CA LEU A 39 -16.90 7.64 -29.59
C LEU A 39 -16.42 8.48 -28.39
N PHE A 40 -15.13 8.80 -28.34
CA PHE A 40 -14.63 9.80 -27.39
C PHE A 40 -15.08 11.20 -27.85
N PRO A 41 -15.81 11.98 -27.02
CA PRO A 41 -16.02 13.38 -27.32
C PRO A 41 -14.74 14.16 -27.01
N THR A 42 -14.09 14.65 -28.06
CA THR A 42 -13.10 15.73 -27.97
C THR A 42 -13.81 17.00 -27.52
N LYS A 43 -13.70 17.36 -26.23
CA LYS A 43 -13.92 18.73 -25.78
C LYS A 43 -12.73 19.19 -24.95
N LYS A 44 -11.90 20.02 -25.59
CA LYS A 44 -11.00 20.96 -24.93
C LYS A 44 -11.85 21.90 -24.07
N HIS A 45 -11.85 21.74 -22.76
CA HIS A 45 -12.08 22.81 -21.79
C HIS A 45 -11.57 22.33 -20.43
N SER A 46 -10.42 22.84 -20.00
CA SER A 46 -9.95 22.72 -18.63
C SER A 46 -10.81 23.63 -17.74
N PRO A 47 -11.31 23.17 -16.59
CA PRO A 47 -11.66 24.06 -15.50
C PRO A 47 -10.57 23.92 -14.42
N PHE A 48 -9.43 24.60 -14.62
CA PHE A 48 -8.67 25.05 -13.45
C PHE A 48 -9.51 26.13 -12.77
N ALA A 49 -10.34 25.73 -11.80
CA ALA A 49 -10.86 26.66 -10.82
C ALA A 49 -9.68 27.04 -9.91
N VAL A 50 -9.05 28.17 -10.22
CA VAL A 50 -8.10 28.83 -9.32
C VAL A 50 -8.88 29.22 -8.07
N LEU A 51 -8.72 28.45 -7.00
CA LEU A 51 -9.15 28.86 -5.67
C LEU A 51 -8.24 30.03 -5.26
N LYS A 52 -8.71 31.26 -5.43
CA LYS A 52 -8.05 32.45 -4.85
C LYS A 52 -8.20 32.36 -3.34
N ILE A 53 -7.22 31.78 -2.67
CA ILE A 53 -7.06 31.90 -1.22
C ILE A 53 -6.50 33.29 -0.95
N GLY A 54 -7.33 34.15 -0.37
CA GLY A 54 -6.92 35.46 0.13
C GLY A 54 -5.84 35.32 1.20
N THR A 55 -5.06 36.38 1.37
CA THR A 55 -4.02 36.53 2.41
C THR A 55 -4.45 35.97 3.76
N LEU A 56 -3.77 34.92 4.22
CA LEU A 56 -3.88 34.38 5.58
C LEU A 56 -3.30 35.41 6.56
N ASN A 57 -4.17 36.24 7.13
CA ASN A 57 -3.84 37.01 8.32
C ASN A 57 -3.76 36.05 9.51
N CYS A 58 -2.56 35.90 10.07
CA CYS A 58 -2.36 35.22 11.34
C CYS A 58 -2.90 36.11 12.47
N ALA A 59 -4.21 36.07 12.67
CA ALA A 59 -4.86 36.64 13.85
C ALA A 59 -5.05 35.52 14.88
N ARG A 60 -4.62 35.79 16.11
CA ARG A 60 -4.73 34.90 17.26
C ARG A 60 -6.22 34.68 17.56
N VAL A 61 -6.79 33.56 17.14
CA VAL A 61 -8.16 33.17 17.52
C VAL A 61 -8.10 32.57 18.91
N ALA A 62 -8.29 33.42 19.92
CA ALA A 62 -8.77 32.97 21.23
C ALA A 62 -10.28 32.74 21.08
N GLY A 63 -10.65 31.56 20.59
CA GLY A 63 -12.03 31.08 20.59
C GLY A 63 -12.15 29.97 21.61
N GLU A 64 -12.86 30.22 22.70
CA GLU A 64 -13.35 29.16 23.57
C GLU A 64 -14.21 28.24 22.71
N MET A 65 -13.76 26.99 22.54
CA MET A 65 -14.55 25.96 21.90
C MET A 65 -15.64 25.59 22.91
N GLU A 66 -16.86 26.09 22.71
CA GLU A 66 -18.02 25.58 23.44
C GLU A 66 -18.08 24.07 23.24
N ILE A 67 -17.87 23.33 24.33
CA ILE A 67 -18.11 21.89 24.39
C ILE A 67 -19.62 21.73 24.30
N GLY A 68 -20.14 21.70 23.07
CA GLY A 68 -21.48 21.22 22.81
C GLY A 68 -21.63 19.86 23.48
N LYS A 69 -22.64 19.73 24.35
CA LYS A 69 -23.06 18.46 24.96
C LYS A 69 -23.45 17.49 23.85
N GLY A 70 -22.45 16.83 23.28
CA GLY A 70 -22.59 15.75 22.32
C GLY A 70 -23.11 14.53 23.07
N ILE A 71 -24.31 14.13 22.69
CA ILE A 71 -25.02 12.93 23.10
C ILE A 71 -24.02 11.79 23.35
N ALA A 72 -23.99 11.32 24.60
CA ALA A 72 -23.40 10.03 24.95
C ALA A 72 -24.17 8.93 24.22
N ALA A 73 -23.84 8.69 22.96
CA ALA A 73 -24.12 7.41 22.34
C ALA A 73 -23.16 6.44 23.01
N ALA A 74 -23.61 5.84 24.12
CA ALA A 74 -23.02 4.64 24.68
C ALA A 74 -23.06 3.56 23.58
N GLY A 75 -22.02 3.54 22.75
CA GLY A 75 -21.82 2.49 21.78
C GLY A 75 -21.75 1.16 22.52
N LYS A 76 -22.39 0.12 21.97
CA LYS A 76 -22.25 -1.25 22.46
C LYS A 76 -20.77 -1.55 22.74
N PRO A 77 -20.46 -2.31 23.81
CA PRO A 77 -19.09 -2.66 24.11
C PRO A 77 -18.43 -3.26 22.86
N ILE A 78 -17.15 -2.92 22.69
CA ILE A 78 -16.22 -3.61 21.80
C ILE A 78 -16.46 -5.11 21.97
N VAL A 79 -16.60 -5.86 20.87
CA VAL A 79 -16.66 -7.32 20.93
C VAL A 79 -15.48 -7.77 21.76
N ASP A 80 -15.75 -8.40 22.90
CA ASP A 80 -14.70 -8.94 23.74
C ASP A 80 -14.07 -10.11 22.98
N LEU A 81 -12.96 -9.81 22.30
CA LEU A 81 -12.22 -10.77 21.50
C LEU A 81 -11.71 -11.94 22.35
N HIS A 82 -11.63 -11.77 23.67
CA HIS A 82 -11.23 -12.80 24.62
C HIS A 82 -12.41 -13.64 25.14
N GLY A 83 -13.65 -13.26 24.82
CA GLY A 83 -14.87 -14.01 25.15
C GLY A 83 -15.36 -14.91 24.01
N ILE A 84 -14.63 -15.00 22.90
CA ILE A 84 -14.96 -15.85 21.75
C ILE A 84 -14.61 -17.31 22.10
N ASP A 85 -15.49 -18.24 21.76
CA ASP A 85 -15.25 -19.68 21.91
C ASP A 85 -13.95 -20.12 21.23
N ASP A 86 -13.12 -20.90 21.94
CA ASP A 86 -11.82 -21.36 21.45
C ASP A 86 -11.95 -22.18 20.16
N GLY A 87 -13.01 -22.98 20.02
CA GLY A 87 -13.27 -23.78 18.82
C GLY A 87 -13.55 -22.89 17.60
N LEU A 88 -14.34 -21.83 17.80
CA LEU A 88 -14.57 -20.82 16.79
C LEU A 88 -13.27 -20.06 16.43
N ILE A 89 -12.47 -19.66 17.42
CA ILE A 89 -11.18 -18.98 17.16
C ILE A 89 -10.27 -19.85 16.30
N GLN A 90 -10.11 -21.13 16.62
CA GLN A 90 -9.26 -22.04 15.83
C GLN A 90 -9.74 -22.17 14.39
N LYS A 91 -11.05 -22.18 14.16
CA LYS A 91 -11.64 -22.21 12.82
C LYS A 91 -11.31 -20.93 12.03
N ILE A 92 -11.50 -19.75 12.65
CA ILE A 92 -11.20 -18.46 12.01
C ILE A 92 -9.70 -18.35 11.71
N VAL A 93 -8.83 -18.79 12.63
CA VAL A 93 -7.37 -18.83 12.42
C VAL A 93 -7.02 -19.71 11.22
N TYR A 94 -7.58 -20.93 11.16
CA TYR A 94 -7.34 -21.83 10.04
C TYR A 94 -7.73 -21.18 8.70
N ASP A 95 -8.93 -20.61 8.61
CA ASP A 95 -9.42 -19.98 7.39
C ASP A 95 -8.60 -18.74 7.01
N ALA A 96 -8.17 -17.93 8.00
CA ALA A 96 -7.32 -16.77 7.75
C ALA A 96 -5.96 -17.16 7.17
N LEU A 97 -5.36 -18.26 7.66
CA LEU A 97 -4.09 -18.77 7.16
C LEU A 97 -4.23 -19.36 5.74
N VAL A 98 -5.31 -20.11 5.48
CA VAL A 98 -5.63 -20.61 4.14
C VAL A 98 -5.86 -19.45 3.17
N TRP A 99 -6.70 -18.48 3.54
CA TRP A 99 -6.98 -17.31 2.71
C TRP A 99 -5.70 -16.54 2.39
N SER A 100 -4.85 -16.30 3.40
CA SER A 100 -3.58 -15.57 3.22
C SER A 100 -2.67 -16.27 2.22
N SER A 101 -2.63 -17.60 2.27
CA SER A 101 -1.82 -18.43 1.36
C SER A 101 -2.35 -18.39 -0.08
N LEU A 102 -3.67 -18.42 -0.27
CA LEU A 102 -4.31 -18.41 -1.59
C LEU A 102 -4.28 -17.04 -2.28
N HIS A 103 -4.27 -15.96 -1.49
CA HIS A 103 -4.37 -14.59 -1.99
C HIS A 103 -3.04 -13.82 -1.93
N GLY A 104 -1.93 -14.47 -1.57
CA GLY A 104 -0.62 -13.85 -1.58
C GLY A 104 -0.42 -12.76 -0.49
N LEU A 105 -1.10 -12.89 0.65
CA LEU A 105 -0.84 -12.09 1.85
C LEU A 105 0.35 -12.71 2.61
N VAL A 106 1.53 -12.64 1.98
CA VAL A 106 2.74 -13.34 2.40
C VAL A 106 3.97 -12.43 2.41
N VAL A 107 4.95 -12.81 3.22
CA VAL A 107 6.28 -12.21 3.30
C VAL A 107 7.34 -13.32 3.30
N GLY A 108 8.60 -12.94 3.10
CA GLY A 108 9.72 -13.87 3.31
C GLY A 108 9.90 -14.19 4.80
N ASP A 109 10.02 -15.47 5.13
CA ASP A 109 10.30 -15.95 6.49
C ASP A 109 11.66 -15.45 6.96
N ARG A 110 11.70 -14.81 8.13
CA ARG A 110 12.94 -14.35 8.77
C ARG A 110 13.93 -15.47 9.06
N ASN A 111 13.44 -16.70 9.21
CA ASN A 111 14.26 -17.88 9.51
C ASN A 111 14.89 -18.51 8.25
N ASP A 112 14.43 -18.14 7.04
CA ASP A 112 15.05 -18.56 5.78
C ASP A 112 15.90 -17.41 5.21
N GLN A 113 17.21 -17.65 5.05
CA GLN A 113 18.13 -16.64 4.53
C GLN A 113 17.87 -16.29 3.05
N ARG A 114 17.16 -17.15 2.31
CA ARG A 114 16.85 -16.97 0.89
C ARG A 114 15.60 -16.13 0.67
N SER A 115 14.74 -16.02 1.68
CA SER A 115 13.38 -15.46 1.54
C SER A 115 13.34 -13.97 1.20
N GLY A 116 14.42 -13.24 1.46
CA GLY A 116 14.58 -11.84 1.06
C GLY A 116 15.25 -11.65 -0.31
N LYS A 117 15.62 -12.73 -1.00
CA LYS A 117 16.36 -12.68 -2.29
C LYS A 117 15.69 -13.48 -3.40
N LEU A 118 15.15 -14.65 -3.08
CA LEU A 118 14.51 -15.55 -4.04
C LEU A 118 12.99 -15.55 -3.82
N PRO A 119 12.20 -15.03 -4.77
CA PRO A 119 10.74 -15.08 -4.68
C PRO A 119 10.25 -16.54 -4.73
N GLY A 120 9.15 -16.83 -4.03
CA GLY A 120 8.52 -18.15 -4.02
C GLY A 120 9.18 -19.18 -3.09
N VAL A 121 10.23 -18.81 -2.36
CA VAL A 121 10.93 -19.70 -1.41
C VAL A 121 10.84 -19.12 0.01
N GLY A 122 10.63 -20.00 0.99
CA GLY A 122 10.59 -19.60 2.40
C GLY A 122 9.52 -18.55 2.67
N MET A 123 8.33 -18.71 2.08
CA MET A 123 7.21 -17.79 2.31
C MET A 123 6.47 -18.15 3.59
N VAL A 124 6.01 -17.13 4.29
CA VAL A 124 5.11 -17.24 5.44
C VAL A 124 4.01 -16.18 5.31
N HIS A 125 2.84 -16.41 5.88
CA HIS A 125 1.80 -15.39 5.92
C HIS A 125 2.35 -14.10 6.56
N ALA A 126 1.88 -12.94 6.07
CA ALA A 126 2.20 -11.69 6.76
C ALA A 126 1.66 -11.74 8.20
N PRO A 127 2.37 -11.20 9.20
CA PRO A 127 1.80 -11.04 10.53
C PRO A 127 0.55 -10.16 10.47
N ILE A 128 -0.57 -10.69 10.96
CA ILE A 128 -1.89 -10.05 10.85
C ILE A 128 -2.64 -10.14 12.18
N ALA A 129 -3.44 -9.11 12.47
CA ALA A 129 -4.51 -9.24 13.45
C ALA A 129 -5.63 -10.10 12.86
N LEU A 130 -6.16 -11.05 13.64
CA LEU A 130 -7.19 -11.97 13.17
C LEU A 130 -8.49 -11.26 12.79
N LEU A 131 -8.87 -10.24 13.58
CA LEU A 131 -10.08 -9.45 13.42
C LEU A 131 -9.73 -7.95 13.36
N PRO A 132 -10.56 -7.11 12.70
CA PRO A 132 -10.28 -5.69 12.55
C PRO A 132 -10.35 -4.93 13.87
N THR A 133 -9.56 -3.86 13.99
CA THR A 133 -9.61 -2.95 15.14
C THR A 133 -10.77 -1.97 15.00
N SER A 134 -11.53 -1.80 16.08
CA SER A 134 -12.58 -0.76 16.16
C SER A 134 -11.97 0.63 16.10
N PHE A 135 -12.49 1.47 15.19
CA PHE A 135 -12.04 2.85 15.04
C PHE A 135 -13.22 3.79 14.76
N PRO A 136 -13.31 4.97 15.39
CA PRO A 136 -14.43 5.88 15.16
C PRO A 136 -14.46 6.44 13.74
N GLU A 137 -15.63 6.38 13.10
CA GLU A 137 -15.82 6.86 11.72
C GLU A 137 -15.51 8.36 11.57
N SER A 138 -15.79 9.17 12.61
CA SER A 138 -15.47 10.60 12.64
C SER A 138 -13.98 10.87 12.46
N HIS A 139 -13.13 10.13 13.19
CA HIS A 139 -11.69 10.28 13.13
C HIS A 139 -11.12 9.67 11.85
N TRP A 140 -11.74 8.61 11.32
CA TRP A 140 -11.37 8.06 10.01
C TRP A 140 -11.59 9.09 8.90
N LYS A 141 -12.76 9.75 8.89
CA LYS A 141 -13.06 10.85 7.94
C LYS A 141 -12.08 12.00 8.09
N GLN A 142 -11.77 12.41 9.31
CA GLN A 142 -10.77 13.45 9.57
C GLN A 142 -9.40 13.09 8.94
N ALA A 143 -8.93 11.85 9.09
CA ALA A 143 -7.68 11.40 8.47
C ALA A 143 -7.73 11.46 6.93
N CYS A 144 -8.85 11.04 6.34
CA CYS A 144 -9.05 11.12 4.89
C CYS A 144 -9.07 12.56 4.37
N GLU A 145 -9.71 13.49 5.09
CA GLU A 145 -9.77 14.91 4.74
C GLU A 145 -8.39 15.59 4.84
N LEU A 146 -7.55 15.15 5.79
CA LEU A 146 -6.19 15.67 5.96
C LEU A 146 -5.23 15.21 4.86
N ALA A 147 -5.45 14.06 4.23
CA ALA A 147 -4.53 13.49 3.24
C ALA A 147 -4.18 14.45 2.08
N PRO A 148 -5.13 15.05 1.33
CA PRO A 148 -4.78 16.00 0.26
C PRO A 148 -4.15 17.29 0.79
N ILE A 149 -4.46 17.71 2.01
CA ILE A 149 -3.88 18.90 2.65
C ILE A 149 -2.38 18.66 2.92
N PHE A 150 -2.04 17.49 3.47
CA PHE A 150 -0.65 17.13 3.68
C PHE A 150 0.11 16.93 2.37
N ASN A 151 -0.52 16.37 1.33
CA ASN A 151 0.13 16.25 0.02
C ASN A 151 0.57 17.62 -0.53
N GLU A 152 -0.31 18.62 -0.47
CA GLU A 152 0.01 20.00 -0.87
C GLU A 152 1.06 20.64 0.04
N LEU A 153 0.94 20.45 1.36
CA LEU A 153 1.91 20.97 2.33
C LEU A 153 3.32 20.46 2.03
N ILE A 154 3.46 19.16 1.79
CA ILE A 154 4.74 18.53 1.52
C ILE A 154 5.32 18.97 0.18
N ASP A 155 4.51 19.11 -0.88
CA ASP A 155 5.01 19.67 -2.15
C ASP A 155 5.54 21.10 -1.94
N ARG A 156 4.79 21.97 -1.26
CA ARG A 156 5.22 23.36 -1.01
C ARG A 156 6.47 23.45 -0.14
N VAL A 157 6.56 22.65 0.92
CA VAL A 157 7.74 22.58 1.78
C VAL A 157 8.94 22.06 0.99
N SER A 158 8.75 21.10 0.08
CA SER A 158 9.84 20.56 -0.74
C SER A 158 10.45 21.58 -1.70
N LEU A 159 9.68 22.60 -2.11
CA LEU A 159 10.13 23.68 -2.98
C LEU A 159 10.96 24.74 -2.24
N ASP A 160 10.83 24.84 -0.92
CA ASP A 160 11.63 25.76 -0.11
C ASP A 160 12.94 25.12 0.35
N GLY A 161 13.88 25.05 -0.58
CA GLY A 161 15.19 24.47 -0.32
C GLY A 161 15.98 25.19 0.78
N LYS A 162 15.73 26.49 1.01
CA LYS A 162 16.37 27.25 2.09
C LYS A 162 15.82 26.80 3.43
N PHE A 163 14.49 26.72 3.56
CA PHE A 163 13.81 26.22 4.75
C PHE A 163 14.31 24.83 5.15
N LEU A 164 14.42 23.90 4.20
CA LEU A 164 14.91 22.54 4.47
C LEU A 164 16.36 22.52 4.97
N GLN A 165 17.26 23.25 4.30
CA GLN A 165 18.67 23.31 4.68
C GLN A 165 18.86 23.95 6.06
N ASP A 166 18.16 25.05 6.33
CA ASP A 166 18.26 25.76 7.60
C ASP A 166 17.68 24.94 8.76
N SER A 167 16.49 24.35 8.56
CA SER A 167 15.80 23.56 9.59
C SER A 167 16.60 22.33 10.01
N LEU A 168 17.35 21.73 9.08
CA LEU A 168 18.15 20.52 9.32
C LEU A 168 19.65 20.82 9.56
N ALA A 169 20.07 22.09 9.62
CA ALA A 169 21.47 22.48 9.74
C ALA A 169 22.15 21.95 11.02
N ARG A 170 21.41 21.82 12.12
CA ARG A 170 21.91 21.20 13.36
C ARG A 170 22.03 19.69 13.22
N THR A 171 21.01 19.04 12.67
CA THR A 171 20.97 17.59 12.41
C THR A 171 22.12 17.16 11.51
N LYS A 172 22.45 17.94 10.49
CA LYS A 172 23.59 17.72 9.59
C LYS A 172 24.92 17.47 10.33
N LYS A 173 25.12 18.11 11.48
CA LYS A 173 26.38 18.03 12.25
C LYS A 173 26.51 16.74 13.06
N VAL A 174 25.39 16.09 13.37
CA VAL A 174 25.33 14.96 14.31
C VAL A 174 24.85 13.66 13.66
N ASP A 175 24.22 13.73 12.48
CA ASP A 175 23.79 12.56 11.72
C ASP A 175 24.44 12.51 10.33
N ALA A 176 25.37 11.57 10.15
CA ALA A 176 26.09 11.36 8.90
C ALA A 176 25.18 10.91 7.74
N PHE A 177 24.05 10.24 8.04
CA PHE A 177 23.10 9.84 7.01
C PHE A 177 22.37 11.07 6.45
N THR A 178 21.70 11.85 7.30
CA THR A 178 21.04 13.10 6.91
C THR A 178 22.01 14.09 6.28
N SER A 179 23.25 14.16 6.75
CA SER A 179 24.27 15.03 6.17
C SER A 179 24.49 14.76 4.67
N ARG A 180 24.60 13.48 4.29
CA ARG A 180 24.76 13.09 2.89
C ARG A 180 23.51 13.40 2.04
N LEU A 181 22.31 13.26 2.61
CA LEU A 181 21.07 13.66 1.94
C LEU A 181 21.06 15.18 1.67
N LEU A 182 21.45 15.98 2.65
CA LEU A 182 21.54 17.44 2.51
C LEU A 182 22.61 17.87 1.51
N ASP A 183 23.71 17.12 1.38
CA ASP A 183 24.74 17.39 0.37
C ASP A 183 24.22 17.14 -1.05
N ILE A 184 23.46 16.06 -1.27
CA ILE A 184 22.79 15.81 -2.55
C ILE A 184 21.81 16.94 -2.87
N HIS A 185 20.96 17.31 -1.89
CA HIS A 185 20.00 18.39 -2.05
C HIS A 185 20.69 19.72 -2.41
N SER A 186 21.78 20.09 -1.73
CA SER A 186 22.53 21.31 -2.03
C SER A 186 23.11 21.32 -3.45
N LYS A 187 23.64 20.18 -3.92
CA LYS A 187 24.13 20.06 -5.30
C LYS A 187 23.02 20.27 -6.32
N ILE A 188 21.84 19.70 -6.08
CA ILE A 188 20.67 19.91 -6.96
C ILE A 188 20.25 21.39 -6.96
N LEU A 189 20.20 22.05 -5.80
CA LEU A 189 19.89 23.49 -5.73
C LEU A 189 20.89 24.35 -6.53
N GLU A 190 22.19 24.01 -6.48
CA GLU A 190 23.22 24.70 -7.27
C GLU A 190 23.06 24.49 -8.78
N MET A 191 22.66 23.29 -9.19
CA MET A 191 22.39 22.97 -10.60
C MET A 191 21.14 23.69 -11.11
N ASN A 192 20.09 23.78 -10.29
CA ASN A 192 18.84 24.47 -10.64
C ASN A 192 19.06 25.97 -10.86
N LYS A 193 19.91 26.63 -10.05
CA LYS A 193 20.28 28.05 -10.23
C LYS A 193 20.91 28.36 -11.58
N LYS A 194 21.49 27.35 -12.22
CA LYS A 194 22.14 27.46 -13.53
C LYS A 194 21.21 27.01 -14.68
N GLU A 195 19.91 26.83 -14.40
CA GLU A 195 18.89 26.34 -15.35
C GLU A 195 19.20 24.97 -15.98
N PHE A 196 20.11 24.17 -15.39
CA PHE A 196 20.49 22.87 -15.94
C PHE A 196 19.49 21.75 -15.65
N LEU A 197 18.71 21.88 -14.57
CA LEU A 197 17.73 20.89 -14.14
C LEU A 197 16.48 21.62 -13.66
N LYS A 198 15.40 21.57 -14.45
CA LYS A 198 14.09 22.03 -14.02
C LYS A 198 13.17 20.83 -13.91
N GLN A 199 12.98 20.32 -12.70
CA GLN A 199 12.09 19.19 -12.46
C GLN A 199 10.64 19.67 -12.31
N GLU A 200 9.93 19.71 -13.43
CA GLU A 200 8.54 20.18 -13.48
C GLU A 200 7.54 19.13 -12.99
N ILE A 201 7.86 17.85 -13.16
CA ILE A 201 7.03 16.71 -12.74
C ILE A 201 7.53 16.18 -11.40
N ARG A 202 6.66 16.19 -10.39
CA ARG A 202 6.92 15.65 -9.03
C ARG A 202 5.79 14.71 -8.65
N LEU A 203 6.14 13.54 -8.12
CA LEU A 203 5.20 12.53 -7.66
C LEU A 203 5.47 12.24 -6.18
N GLY A 204 4.41 12.31 -5.37
CA GLY A 204 4.41 11.90 -3.98
C GLY A 204 3.53 10.67 -3.78
N LEU A 205 4.11 9.59 -3.27
CA LEU A 205 3.39 8.42 -2.77
C LEU A 205 3.62 8.38 -1.26
N HIS A 206 2.67 8.96 -0.52
CA HIS A 206 2.85 9.26 0.90
C HIS A 206 1.96 8.41 1.80
N ARG A 207 2.34 8.32 3.07
CA ARG A 207 1.49 7.79 4.14
C ARG A 207 1.60 8.68 5.37
N SER A 208 0.46 9.10 5.91
CA SER A 208 0.36 9.85 7.15
C SER A 208 -0.15 8.91 8.23
N ASP A 209 0.62 8.73 9.29
CA ASP A 209 0.35 7.75 10.34
C ASP A 209 -0.20 8.45 11.58
N TYR A 210 -1.24 7.88 12.19
CA TYR A 210 -1.99 8.51 13.28
C TYR A 210 -2.24 7.55 14.44
N MET A 211 -2.37 8.11 15.64
CA MET A 211 -2.94 7.44 16.81
C MET A 211 -4.09 8.26 17.38
N LEU A 212 -5.11 7.57 17.88
CA LEU A 212 -6.20 8.18 18.64
C LEU A 212 -5.80 8.19 20.11
N ASP A 213 -5.60 9.37 20.68
CA ASP A 213 -5.28 9.48 22.10
C ASP A 213 -6.52 9.20 22.96
N GLU A 214 -6.40 8.26 23.90
CA GLU A 214 -7.54 7.77 24.67
C GLU A 214 -8.11 8.84 25.63
N LYS A 215 -7.26 9.74 26.15
CA LYS A 215 -7.69 10.75 27.14
C LYS A 215 -8.35 11.95 26.48
N THR A 216 -7.72 12.49 25.44
CA THR A 216 -8.17 13.69 24.74
C THR A 216 -9.15 13.36 23.62
N LYS A 217 -9.22 12.09 23.19
CA LYS A 217 -10.00 11.63 22.03
C LYS A 217 -9.63 12.38 20.74
N LEU A 218 -8.40 12.89 20.66
CA LEU A 218 -7.86 13.57 19.48
C LEU A 218 -7.15 12.57 18.58
N LEU A 219 -7.36 12.73 17.26
CA LEU A 219 -6.51 12.08 16.27
C LEU A 219 -5.20 12.87 16.16
N LEU A 220 -4.08 12.24 16.53
CA LEU A 220 -2.77 12.87 16.51
C LEU A 220 -1.89 12.19 15.47
N GLN A 221 -1.25 13.01 14.63
CA GLN A 221 -0.27 12.52 13.66
C GLN A 221 1.00 12.09 14.41
N ILE A 222 1.48 10.89 14.11
CA ILE A 222 2.72 10.33 14.63
C ILE A 222 3.87 10.68 13.71
N GLU A 223 3.72 10.39 12.42
CA GLU A 223 4.72 10.69 11.40
C GLU A 223 4.09 10.86 10.02
N PHE A 224 4.89 11.44 9.11
CA PHE A 224 4.54 11.56 7.70
C PHE A 224 5.64 10.93 6.85
N ASN A 225 5.32 9.81 6.22
CA ASN A 225 6.22 9.03 5.41
C ASN A 225 6.20 9.56 3.97
N THR A 226 7.32 10.15 3.54
CA THR A 226 7.51 10.69 2.18
C THR A 226 8.30 9.76 1.25
N ILE A 227 8.91 8.71 1.80
CA ILE A 227 9.77 7.78 1.06
C ILE A 227 9.41 6.33 1.41
N SER A 228 9.31 5.48 0.39
CA SER A 228 9.12 4.03 0.54
C SER A 228 8.01 3.64 1.52
N SER A 229 6.84 4.28 1.41
CA SER A 229 5.67 3.94 2.23
C SER A 229 5.15 2.54 1.91
N SER A 230 5.51 1.58 2.76
CA SER A 230 5.08 0.17 2.64
C SER A 230 3.58 -0.04 2.79
N PHE A 231 3.14 -1.23 2.41
CA PHE A 231 1.82 -1.84 2.65
C PHE A 231 0.67 -1.27 1.83
N ALA A 232 0.96 -0.57 0.74
CA ALA A 232 -0.07 -0.23 -0.24
C ALA A 232 -0.65 -1.48 -0.91
N GLY A 233 0.13 -2.55 -1.08
CA GLY A 233 -0.29 -3.87 -1.56
C GLY A 233 -0.96 -4.70 -0.49
N LEU A 234 -0.18 -5.10 0.53
CA LEU A 234 -0.67 -6.01 1.58
C LEU A 234 -1.81 -5.41 2.42
N GLY A 235 -1.87 -4.09 2.59
CA GLY A 235 -2.97 -3.44 3.31
C GLY A 235 -4.33 -3.58 2.63
N CYS A 236 -4.37 -3.63 1.29
CA CYS A 236 -5.58 -3.98 0.54
C CYS A 236 -6.00 -5.42 0.84
N LEU A 237 -5.07 -6.37 0.84
CA LEU A 237 -5.35 -7.77 1.13
C LEU A 237 -5.83 -7.99 2.58
N VAL A 238 -5.30 -7.27 3.56
CA VAL A 238 -5.82 -7.33 4.95
C VAL A 238 -7.27 -6.89 5.02
N THR A 239 -7.64 -5.86 4.24
CA THR A 239 -9.03 -5.40 4.14
C THR A 239 -9.94 -6.50 3.58
N ASP A 240 -9.49 -7.16 2.51
CA ASP A 240 -10.25 -8.23 1.86
C ASP A 240 -10.35 -9.49 2.74
N LEU A 241 -9.28 -9.84 3.46
CA LEU A 241 -9.27 -10.91 4.45
C LEU A 241 -10.33 -10.65 5.53
N HIS A 242 -10.26 -9.49 6.20
CA HIS A 242 -11.18 -9.18 7.29
C HIS A 242 -12.63 -9.13 6.80
N ARG A 243 -12.90 -8.62 5.59
CA ARG A 243 -14.25 -8.69 5.01
C ARG A 243 -14.71 -10.11 4.77
N THR A 244 -13.83 -10.97 4.26
CA THR A 244 -14.15 -12.40 4.02
C THR A 244 -14.49 -13.08 5.33
N LEU A 245 -13.63 -12.96 6.34
CA LEU A 245 -13.88 -13.54 7.66
C LEU A 245 -15.17 -13.01 8.29
N LEU A 246 -15.47 -11.71 8.18
CA LEU A 246 -16.71 -11.15 8.70
C LEU A 246 -17.95 -11.50 7.88
N ASN A 247 -17.81 -11.91 6.62
CA ASN A 247 -18.95 -12.46 5.87
C ASN A 247 -19.30 -13.86 6.37
N ASP A 248 -18.29 -14.66 6.73
CA ASP A 248 -18.48 -16.05 7.16
C ASP A 248 -18.83 -16.17 8.65
N TYR A 249 -18.27 -15.28 9.49
CA TYR A 249 -18.34 -15.34 10.96
C TYR A 249 -18.95 -14.10 11.61
N GLY A 250 -19.39 -13.11 10.82
CA GLY A 250 -19.87 -11.83 11.35
C GLY A 250 -21.09 -11.95 12.25
N GLU A 251 -22.00 -12.89 11.97
CA GLU A 251 -23.18 -13.12 12.81
C GLU A 251 -22.80 -13.66 14.19
N ASP A 252 -21.90 -14.66 14.24
CA ASP A 252 -21.38 -15.23 15.50
C ASP A 252 -20.60 -14.21 16.32
N LEU A 253 -19.89 -13.31 15.64
CA LEU A 253 -19.06 -12.27 16.25
C LEU A 253 -19.82 -10.98 16.57
N GLY A 254 -21.04 -10.81 16.06
CA GLY A 254 -21.77 -9.54 16.11
C GLY A 254 -21.09 -8.38 15.37
N LEU A 255 -20.34 -8.69 14.30
CA LEU A 255 -19.57 -7.75 13.49
C LEU A 255 -20.10 -7.72 12.05
N ASP A 256 -20.15 -6.53 11.44
CA ASP A 256 -20.62 -6.35 10.07
C ASP A 256 -19.45 -6.01 9.14
N SER A 257 -19.23 -6.84 8.11
CA SER A 257 -18.19 -6.66 7.10
C SER A 257 -18.30 -5.34 6.34
N LYS A 258 -19.51 -4.74 6.26
CA LYS A 258 -19.74 -3.44 5.62
C LYS A 258 -19.14 -2.27 6.40
N ARG A 259 -18.81 -2.47 7.68
CA ARG A 259 -18.17 -1.46 8.54
C ARG A 259 -16.67 -1.30 8.27
N ILE A 260 -16.06 -2.28 7.61
CA ILE A 260 -14.69 -2.15 7.10
C ILE A 260 -14.75 -1.19 5.89
N PRO A 261 -13.89 -0.17 5.77
CA PRO A 261 -13.83 0.70 4.59
C PRO A 261 -13.22 0.00 3.38
N GLY A 262 -13.53 0.46 2.16
CA GLY A 262 -12.87 -0.04 0.96
C GLY A 262 -11.41 0.43 0.92
N ASN A 263 -10.50 -0.42 0.44
CA ASN A 263 -9.08 -0.07 0.33
C ASN A 263 -8.58 -0.27 -1.10
N THR A 264 -8.19 0.81 -1.76
CA THR A 264 -7.71 0.81 -3.16
C THR A 264 -6.28 1.34 -3.29
N ALA A 265 -5.52 1.37 -2.19
CA ALA A 265 -4.19 1.97 -2.11
C ALA A 265 -3.24 1.47 -3.21
N THR A 266 -3.16 0.16 -3.46
CA THR A 266 -2.30 -0.41 -4.52
C THR A 266 -2.67 0.13 -5.90
N GLY A 267 -3.98 0.17 -6.18
CA GLY A 267 -4.51 0.64 -7.46
C GLY A 267 -4.27 2.12 -7.67
N GLN A 268 -4.47 2.93 -6.62
CA GLN A 268 -4.22 4.38 -6.65
C GLN A 268 -2.74 4.71 -6.79
N PHE A 269 -1.84 3.96 -6.12
CA PHE A 269 -0.40 4.13 -6.27
C PHE A 269 0.06 3.75 -7.69
N ALA A 270 -0.45 2.64 -8.25
CA ALA A 270 -0.18 2.25 -9.63
C ALA A 270 -0.68 3.30 -10.63
N GLU A 271 -1.88 3.84 -10.43
CA GLU A 271 -2.44 4.91 -11.27
C GLU A 271 -1.57 6.18 -11.22
N ALA A 272 -1.13 6.57 -10.03
CA ALA A 272 -0.28 7.75 -9.87
C ALA A 272 1.09 7.58 -10.55
N LEU A 273 1.71 6.40 -10.46
CA LEU A 273 2.91 6.06 -11.22
C LEU A 273 2.69 6.12 -12.73
N ALA A 274 1.59 5.52 -13.22
CA ALA A 274 1.26 5.52 -14.63
C ALA A 274 1.01 6.94 -15.17
N LYS A 275 0.34 7.80 -14.39
CA LYS A 275 0.16 9.22 -14.73
C LYS A 275 1.49 9.97 -14.77
N ALA A 276 2.36 9.80 -13.78
CA ALA A 276 3.67 10.44 -13.78
C ALA A 276 4.53 10.02 -14.99
N TRP A 277 4.50 8.74 -15.37
CA TRP A 277 5.15 8.25 -16.59
C TRP A 277 4.52 8.82 -17.87
N THR A 278 3.19 8.96 -17.90
CA THR A 278 2.48 9.57 -19.03
C THR A 278 2.88 11.04 -19.20
N GLU A 279 2.99 11.79 -18.10
CA GLU A 279 3.48 13.17 -18.12
C GLU A 279 4.96 13.26 -18.55
N TYR A 280 5.79 12.26 -18.19
CA TYR A 280 7.16 12.15 -18.70
C TYR A 280 7.20 11.94 -20.23
N ASN A 281 6.14 11.36 -20.81
CA ASN A 281 5.86 11.33 -22.24
C ASN A 281 6.95 10.68 -23.11
N ASN A 282 7.44 9.52 -22.68
CA ASN A 282 8.30 8.67 -23.50
C ASN A 282 7.80 7.21 -23.43
N PRO A 283 7.19 6.70 -24.51
CA PRO A 283 6.57 5.36 -24.50
C PRO A 283 7.58 4.21 -24.41
N ARG A 284 8.89 4.50 -24.51
CA ARG A 284 9.97 3.51 -24.30
C ARG A 284 10.64 3.64 -22.95
N ALA A 285 10.27 4.63 -22.15
CA ALA A 285 10.80 4.78 -20.80
C ALA A 285 10.19 3.74 -19.87
N VAL A 286 10.90 3.42 -18.79
CA VAL A 286 10.45 2.47 -17.78
C VAL A 286 10.41 3.14 -16.41
N ALA A 287 9.52 2.67 -15.54
CA ALA A 287 9.56 3.03 -14.12
C ALA A 287 10.57 2.12 -13.40
N MET A 288 11.64 2.71 -12.87
CA MET A 288 12.65 1.98 -12.08
C MET A 288 12.23 1.91 -10.61
N ILE A 289 12.10 0.70 -10.08
CA ILE A 289 11.88 0.46 -8.65
C ILE A 289 13.24 0.21 -7.99
N VAL A 290 13.64 1.10 -7.09
CA VAL A 290 14.89 0.97 -6.33
C VAL A 290 14.60 0.19 -5.05
N VAL A 291 15.24 -0.96 -4.90
CA VAL A 291 14.96 -1.94 -3.83
C VAL A 291 16.18 -2.19 -2.95
N GLN A 292 15.95 -2.74 -1.76
CA GLN A 292 17.01 -3.25 -0.89
C GLN A 292 17.60 -4.54 -1.45
N THR A 293 18.86 -4.84 -1.08
CA THR A 293 19.53 -6.10 -1.48
C THR A 293 18.87 -7.34 -0.88
N GLU A 294 18.25 -7.20 0.30
CA GLU A 294 17.48 -8.25 0.97
C GLU A 294 16.12 -7.66 1.34
N GLU A 295 15.07 -8.13 0.70
CA GLU A 295 13.73 -7.54 0.79
C GLU A 295 12.69 -8.64 1.08
N ARG A 296 12.41 -8.89 2.36
CA ARG A 296 11.41 -9.88 2.77
C ARG A 296 9.98 -9.42 2.49
N ASN A 297 9.77 -8.11 2.34
CA ASN A 297 8.48 -7.54 1.98
C ASN A 297 8.35 -7.32 0.45
N MET A 298 9.13 -8.05 -0.37
CA MET A 298 9.14 -7.86 -1.83
C MET A 298 7.77 -8.08 -2.47
N TYR A 299 6.93 -8.93 -1.87
CA TYR A 299 5.60 -9.24 -2.41
C TYR A 299 4.68 -8.01 -2.41
N ASP A 300 4.82 -7.10 -1.44
CA ASP A 300 4.10 -5.81 -1.43
C ASP A 300 4.46 -4.94 -2.65
N GLN A 301 5.75 -4.91 -3.00
CA GLN A 301 6.25 -4.20 -4.18
C GLN A 301 5.83 -4.89 -5.48
N HIS A 302 5.83 -6.22 -5.51
CA HIS A 302 5.36 -7.00 -6.64
C HIS A 302 3.86 -6.83 -6.89
N TRP A 303 3.04 -6.66 -5.84
CA TRP A 303 1.62 -6.29 -6.00
C TRP A 303 1.47 -4.98 -6.75
N LEU A 304 2.19 -3.93 -6.33
CA LEU A 304 2.20 -2.65 -7.02
C LEU A 304 2.65 -2.79 -8.48
N CYS A 305 3.74 -3.50 -8.73
CA CYS A 305 4.28 -3.72 -10.07
C CYS A 305 3.32 -4.51 -10.97
N THR A 306 2.64 -5.52 -10.42
CA THR A 306 1.69 -6.36 -11.16
C THR A 306 0.48 -5.54 -11.56
N VAL A 307 -0.12 -4.79 -10.61
CA VAL A 307 -1.24 -3.89 -10.90
C VAL A 307 -0.85 -2.83 -11.93
N LEU A 308 0.37 -2.28 -11.86
CA LEU A 308 0.88 -1.33 -12.83
C LEU A 308 0.93 -1.93 -14.25
N LYS A 309 1.54 -3.12 -14.40
CA LYS A 309 1.71 -3.80 -15.69
C LYS A 309 0.40 -4.31 -16.30
N GLU A 310 -0.51 -4.80 -15.48
CA GLU A 310 -1.77 -5.37 -15.96
C GLU A 310 -2.76 -4.30 -16.39
N ARG A 311 -2.77 -3.15 -15.72
CA ARG A 311 -3.75 -2.08 -15.96
C ARG A 311 -3.25 -1.00 -16.91
N TYR A 312 -1.93 -0.80 -17.01
CA TYR A 312 -1.36 0.31 -17.75
C TYR A 312 -0.28 -0.18 -18.74
N PRO A 313 -0.23 0.38 -19.96
CA PRO A 313 0.74 0.01 -20.98
C PRO A 313 2.10 0.70 -20.75
N LEU A 314 2.76 0.39 -19.62
CA LEU A 314 4.12 0.82 -19.28
C LEU A 314 5.16 -0.28 -19.54
#